data_AF-A0A4R9IS77-F1
#
_entry.id   AF-A0A4R9IS77-F1
#
_cell.length_a   1.000
_cell.length_b   1.000
_cell.length_c   1.000
_cell.angle_alpha   90.00
_cell.angle_beta   90.00
_cell.angle_gamma   90.00
#
_symmetry.space_group_name_H-M   'P 1'
#
loop_
_entity.id
_entity.type
_entity.pdbx_description
1 polymer ?
#
loop_
_entity_poly.entity_id
_entity_poly.type
_entity_poly.pdbx_seq_one_letter_code
_entity_poly.pdbx_strand_id
1 'polypeptide(L)'
;MRKFLAAQDIARAPYANHFTELHDTNVVNLNDPQKIYVITEVRSGGAWTCEYTNSSADGEVYTRNGSGIQTFFPKAFVGENLKFTGVTEVSGFFIPAGKVF
;
A
#
# COMPACT_ATOMS: atom_id res chain seq x y z
N MET A 1 -18.51 -4.18 -17.61
CA MET A 1 -17.49 -3.91 -18.66
C MET A 1 -16.12 -3.87 -17.99
N ARG A 2 -15.21 -4.76 -18.36
CA ARG A 2 -13.87 -4.88 -17.76
C ARG A 2 -13.04 -3.66 -18.17
N LYS A 3 -12.81 -2.70 -17.28
CA LYS A 3 -11.79 -1.67 -17.52
C LYS A 3 -10.44 -2.35 -17.38
N PHE A 4 -9.80 -2.64 -18.51
CA PHE A 4 -8.39 -3.00 -18.52
C PHE A 4 -7.61 -1.82 -17.95
N LEU A 5 -6.75 -2.06 -16.97
CA LEU A 5 -5.76 -1.08 -16.54
C LEU A 5 -4.83 -0.82 -17.73
N ALA A 6 -4.93 0.38 -18.34
CA ALA A 6 -3.98 0.77 -19.35
C ALA A 6 -2.65 1.15 -18.68
N ALA A 7 -1.53 0.99 -19.39
CA ALA A 7 -0.22 1.45 -18.88
C ALA A 7 -0.24 2.94 -18.49
N GLN A 8 -1.05 3.75 -19.18
CA GLN A 8 -1.28 5.15 -18.85
C GLN A 8 -2.00 5.33 -17.50
N ASP A 9 -2.91 4.44 -17.12
CA ASP A 9 -3.59 4.51 -15.81
C ASP A 9 -2.59 4.27 -14.67
N ILE A 10 -1.70 3.30 -14.85
CA ILE A 10 -0.61 3.01 -13.90
C ILE A 10 0.34 4.22 -13.80
N ALA A 11 0.73 4.80 -14.94
CA ALA A 11 1.61 5.97 -14.97
C ALA A 11 0.96 7.23 -14.36
N ARG A 12 -0.36 7.35 -14.41
CA ARG A 12 -1.12 8.47 -13.83
C ARG A 12 -1.43 8.30 -12.35
N ALA A 13 -1.48 7.06 -11.85
CA ALA A 13 -1.86 6.76 -10.47
C ALA A 13 -1.05 7.52 -9.41
N PRO A 14 0.29 7.71 -9.53
CA PRO A 14 1.07 8.49 -8.56
C PRO A 14 0.62 9.94 -8.42
N TYR A 15 0.04 10.53 -9.48
CA TYR A 15 -0.41 11.91 -9.48
C TYR A 15 -1.87 12.02 -9.02
N ALA A 16 -2.73 11.10 -9.46
CA ALA A 16 -4.18 11.18 -9.26
C ALA A 16 -4.66 10.59 -7.93
N ASN A 17 -3.95 9.58 -7.40
CA ASN A 17 -4.43 8.74 -6.30
C ASN A 17 -3.46 8.74 -5.12
N HIS A 18 -2.70 9.83 -4.95
CA HIS A 18 -1.79 9.98 -3.83
C HIS A 18 -2.57 10.07 -2.51
N PHE A 19 -1.98 9.55 -1.45
CA PHE A 19 -2.49 9.68 -0.10
C PHE A 19 -1.34 9.80 0.90
N THR A 20 -1.64 10.47 1.99
CA THR A 20 -0.87 10.47 3.23
C THR A 20 -1.87 10.32 4.35
N GLU A 21 -1.83 9.18 5.02
CA GLU A 21 -2.72 8.91 6.14
C GLU A 21 -1.91 9.09 7.42
N LEU A 22 -2.33 10.07 8.23
CA LEU A 22 -1.80 10.31 9.57
C LEU A 22 -2.59 9.48 10.57
N HIS A 23 -1.89 8.79 11.47
CA HIS A 23 -2.53 7.90 12.41
C HIS A 23 -2.08 8.16 13.84
N ASP A 24 -3.04 8.60 14.67
CA ASP A 24 -2.92 8.65 16.14
C ASP A 24 -3.02 7.24 16.75
N THR A 25 -3.56 6.28 15.99
CA THR A 25 -3.65 4.88 16.38
C THR A 25 -2.44 4.12 15.88
N ASN A 26 -1.85 3.27 16.72
CA ASN A 26 -0.73 2.40 16.38
C ASN A 26 -1.02 1.39 15.25
N VAL A 27 -2.19 1.41 14.61
CA VAL A 27 -2.60 0.49 13.54
C VAL A 27 -3.20 1.27 12.37
N VAL A 28 -2.80 0.90 11.15
CA VAL A 28 -3.28 1.45 9.88
C VAL A 28 -3.77 0.31 9.00
N ASN A 29 -5.01 0.40 8.51
CA ASN A 29 -5.59 -0.59 7.62
C ASN A 29 -5.87 0.02 6.25
N LEU A 30 -5.27 -0.55 5.20
CA LEU A 30 -5.47 -0.22 3.79
C LEU A 30 -6.01 -1.48 3.08
N ASN A 31 -7.32 -1.69 3.17
CA ASN A 31 -7.99 -2.95 2.81
C ASN A 31 -9.16 -2.78 1.84
N ASP A 32 -9.16 -1.72 1.03
CA ASP A 32 -10.17 -1.54 0.00
C ASP A 32 -10.00 -2.60 -1.11
N PRO A 33 -11.00 -3.46 -1.35
CA PRO A 33 -10.90 -4.55 -2.33
C PRO A 33 -10.83 -4.07 -3.79
N GLN A 34 -10.95 -2.76 -4.03
CA GLN A 34 -10.81 -2.14 -5.35
C GLN A 34 -9.47 -1.40 -5.51
N LYS A 35 -8.52 -1.57 -4.58
CA LYS A 35 -7.24 -0.84 -4.57
C LYS A 35 -6.06 -1.77 -4.36
N ILE A 36 -5.09 -1.66 -5.27
CA ILE A 36 -3.72 -2.10 -5.03
C ILE A 36 -2.94 -0.90 -4.54
N TYR A 37 -2.34 -0.98 -3.37
CA TYR A 37 -1.60 0.13 -2.78
C TYR A 37 -0.12 0.04 -3.14
N VAL A 38 0.45 1.20 -3.45
CA VAL A 38 1.87 1.40 -3.65
C VAL A 38 2.36 2.36 -2.58
N ILE A 39 3.06 1.80 -1.59
CA ILE A 39 3.58 2.54 -0.45
C ILE A 39 4.94 3.12 -0.81
N THR A 40 5.08 4.43 -0.61
CA THR A 40 6.28 5.19 -0.94
C THR A 40 7.08 5.56 0.30
N GLU A 41 6.41 5.77 1.43
CA GLU A 41 7.05 6.11 2.70
C GLU A 41 6.22 5.59 3.89
N VAL A 42 6.93 5.16 4.92
CA VAL A 42 6.38 4.87 6.25
C VAL A 42 7.16 5.70 7.26
N ARG A 43 6.45 6.33 8.19
CA ARG A 43 7.07 6.98 9.36
C ARG A 43 6.64 6.27 10.63
N SER A 44 7.60 6.13 11.53
CA SER A 44 7.39 5.60 12.87
C SER A 44 8.42 6.21 13.81
N GLY A 45 8.06 6.37 15.08
CA GLY A 45 9.01 6.65 16.16
C GLY A 45 9.80 5.42 16.63
N GLY A 46 9.49 4.22 16.12
CA GLY A 46 10.06 2.96 16.60
C GLY A 46 9.96 1.82 15.59
N ALA A 47 9.87 0.58 16.09
CA ALA A 47 9.69 -0.60 15.26
C ALA A 47 8.27 -0.66 14.70
N TRP A 48 8.14 -1.15 13.48
CA TRP A 48 6.86 -1.34 12.82
C TRP A 48 6.81 -2.65 12.02
N THR A 49 5.59 -3.13 11.81
CA THR A 49 5.29 -4.34 11.03
C THR A 49 4.14 -4.05 10.07
N CYS A 50 4.19 -4.64 8.88
CA CYS A 50 3.10 -4.63 7.91
C CYS A 50 2.75 -6.06 7.51
N GLU A 51 1.50 -6.46 7.74
CA GLU A 51 0.88 -7.63 7.11
C GLU A 51 0.28 -7.19 5.77
N TYR A 52 0.45 -7.96 4.69
CA TYR A 52 -0.09 -7.62 3.38
C TYR A 52 -0.29 -8.88 2.54
N THR A 53 -1.24 -8.84 1.60
CA THR A 53 -1.34 -9.85 0.53
C THR A 53 -0.64 -9.31 -0.71
N ASN A 54 0.17 -10.15 -1.36
CA ASN A 54 0.67 -9.80 -2.68
C ASN A 54 -0.48 -9.96 -3.69
N SER A 55 -0.52 -9.15 -4.74
CA SER A 55 -1.52 -9.27 -5.82
C SER A 55 -1.36 -10.56 -6.65
N SER A 56 -0.43 -11.44 -6.28
CA SER A 56 -0.37 -12.80 -6.80
C SER A 56 -1.62 -13.57 -6.38
N ALA A 57 -2.17 -14.37 -7.29
CA ALA A 57 -3.40 -15.13 -7.06
C ALA A 57 -3.27 -16.26 -6.00
N ASP A 58 -2.17 -16.32 -5.24
CA ASP A 58 -1.95 -17.31 -4.19
C ASP A 58 -2.69 -16.95 -2.89
N GLY A 59 -3.05 -15.68 -2.68
CA GLY A 59 -3.80 -15.23 -1.50
C GLY A 59 -3.01 -15.34 -0.20
N GLU A 60 -1.70 -15.55 -0.29
CA GLU A 60 -0.80 -15.70 0.84
C GLU A 60 -0.60 -14.36 1.56
N VAL A 61 -0.52 -14.42 2.89
CA VAL A 61 -0.25 -13.25 3.73
C VAL A 61 1.23 -13.19 4.04
N TYR A 62 1.83 -12.06 3.69
CA TYR A 62 3.23 -11.77 3.93
C TYR A 62 3.40 -10.75 5.04
N THR A 63 4.55 -10.80 5.71
CA THR A 63 4.93 -9.84 6.74
C THR A 63 6.19 -9.09 6.30
N ARG A 64 6.17 -7.77 6.44
CA ARG A 64 7.35 -6.91 6.33
C ARG A 64 7.57 -6.20 7.66
N ASN A 65 8.81 -6.13 8.11
CA ASN A 65 9.20 -5.41 9.32
C ASN A 65 10.17 -4.28 8.99
N GLY A 66 10.17 -3.25 9.82
CA GLY A 66 11.12 -2.15 9.73
C GLY A 66 11.14 -1.32 11.01
N SER A 67 11.88 -0.22 10.98
CA SER A 67 11.93 0.73 12.09
C SER A 67 12.20 2.15 11.60
N GLY A 68 11.75 3.14 12.37
CA GLY A 68 11.94 4.54 12.05
C GLY A 68 11.24 4.95 10.75
N ILE A 69 11.82 5.94 10.07
CA ILE A 69 11.37 6.41 8.77
C ILE A 69 12.00 5.53 7.68
N GLN A 70 11.17 5.00 6.79
CA GLN A 70 11.62 4.20 5.65
C GLN A 70 10.96 4.65 4.36
N THR A 71 11.80 4.92 3.34
CA THR A 71 11.37 5.25 1.99
C THR A 71 11.55 4.04 1.07
N PHE A 72 10.64 3.88 0.12
CA PHE A 72 10.58 2.74 -0.79
C PHE A 72 10.80 3.15 -2.25
N PHE A 73 11.53 4.24 -2.51
CA PHE A 73 11.92 4.64 -3.87
C PHE A 73 13.37 4.20 -4.16
N PRO A 74 13.67 3.58 -5.32
CA PRO A 74 12.78 3.23 -6.44
C PRO A 74 12.06 1.87 -6.29
N LYS A 75 12.35 1.10 -5.23
CA LYS A 75 11.76 -0.23 -4.99
C LYS A 75 10.44 -0.13 -4.26
N ALA A 76 9.38 0.20 -5.00
CA ALA A 76 8.04 0.38 -4.47
C ALA A 76 7.57 -0.82 -3.62
N PHE A 77 7.00 -0.56 -2.45
CA PHE A 77 6.31 -1.57 -1.66
C PHE A 77 4.87 -1.66 -2.14
N VAL A 78 4.52 -2.74 -2.83
CA VAL A 78 3.21 -2.95 -3.43
C VAL A 78 2.48 -4.08 -2.70
N GLY A 79 1.19 -3.89 -2.40
CA GLY A 79 0.37 -4.91 -1.78
C GLY A 79 -1.12 -4.57 -1.77
N GLU A 80 -1.91 -5.53 -1.32
CA GLU A 80 -3.33 -5.41 -1.02
C GLU A 80 -3.54 -5.75 0.47
N ASN A 81 -4.69 -5.35 1.03
CA ASN A 81 -5.06 -5.66 2.41
C ASN A 81 -3.95 -5.35 3.44
N LEU A 82 -3.30 -4.19 3.30
CA LEU A 82 -2.17 -3.85 4.15
C LEU A 82 -2.66 -3.49 5.55
N LYS A 83 -1.97 -4.01 6.54
CA LYS A 83 -2.17 -3.68 7.95
C LYS A 83 -0.83 -3.35 8.57
N PHE A 84 -0.59 -2.06 8.77
CA PHE A 84 0.59 -1.60 9.50
C PHE A 84 0.30 -1.53 10.99
N THR A 85 1.31 -1.85 11.78
CA THR A 85 1.34 -1.69 13.23
C THR A 85 2.62 -0.95 13.63
N GLY A 86 2.51 0.00 14.56
CA GLY A 86 3.63 0.79 15.05
C GLY A 86 4.05 1.94 14.12
N VAL A 87 3.20 2.36 13.18
CA VAL A 87 3.47 3.50 12.28
C VAL A 87 2.65 4.71 12.68
N THR A 88 3.18 5.91 12.44
CA THR A 88 2.49 7.19 12.67
C THR A 88 1.98 7.81 11.38
N GLU A 89 2.62 7.47 10.25
CA GLU A 89 2.24 7.96 8.93
C GLU A 89 2.54 6.88 7.89
N VAL A 90 1.61 6.71 6.94
CA VAL A 90 1.84 5.92 5.73
C VAL A 90 1.48 6.78 4.52
N SER A 91 2.42 6.90 3.59
CA SER A 91 2.26 7.66 2.35
C SER A 91 2.42 6.75 1.15
N GLY A 92 1.65 7.03 0.11
CA GLY A 92 1.63 6.21 -1.09
C GLY A 92 0.65 6.69 -2.14
N PHE A 93 0.33 5.81 -3.08
CA PHE A 93 -0.78 5.98 -4.00
C PHE A 93 -1.44 4.63 -4.25
N PHE A 94 -2.64 4.62 -4.83
CA PHE A 94 -3.31 3.37 -5.19
C PHE A 94 -3.59 3.26 -6.69
N ILE A 95 -3.56 2.02 -7.19
CA ILE A 95 -3.98 1.64 -8.52
C ILE A 95 -5.38 1.03 -8.39
N PRO A 96 -6.40 1.52 -9.13
CA PRO A 96 -7.73 0.92 -9.10
C PRO A 96 -7.68 -0.52 -9.63
N ALA A 97 -7.94 -1.50 -8.77
CA ALA A 97 -8.11 -2.88 -9.15
C ALA A 97 -9.55 -3.09 -9.61
N GLY A 98 -9.78 -3.18 -10.92
CA GLY A 98 -11.05 -3.68 -11.43
C GLY A 98 -11.15 -5.15 -11.04
N LYS A 99 -12.12 -5.53 -10.20
CA LYS A 99 -12.33 -6.94 -9.77
C LYS A 99 -12.14 -7.89 -10.96
N VAL A 100 -11.11 -8.73 -10.88
CA VAL A 100 -11.01 -9.93 -11.71
C VAL A 100 -11.89 -10.95 -10.99
N PHE A 101 -13.13 -11.07 -11.46
CA PHE A 101 -13.99 -12.20 -11.12
C PHE A 101 -13.57 -13.41 -11.95
#